data_AF-A0A7L2AE79-F1
#
_entry.id   AF-A0A7L2AE79-F1
#
_cell.length_a   1.000
_cell.length_b   1.000
_cell.length_c   1.000
_cell.angle_alpha   90.00
_cell.angle_beta   90.00
_cell.angle_gamma   90.00
#
_symmetry.space_group_name_H-M   'P 1'
#
loop_
_entity.id
_entity.type
_entity.pdbx_description
1 polymer ?
#
loop_
_entity_poly.entity_id
_entity_poly.type
_entity_poly.pdbx_seq_one_letter_code
_entity_poly.pdbx_strand_id
1 'polypeptide(L)'
;GVYALDSIMQNWFTLFTPTEATSIVATTVMSNSTVVRLHLDCHQQEKLAGSARTLSLQCAMKDPQNCALSALTLCEKDHIAFETAYQIVLDAATTSMSYSQLFTIARYMEHRGYPTRAYKLATLAMTHLNLSYNQDTHPAINDVLWACALSHSLGKNELAAIIPLVVKSVKCATVLSDILRRCTLTTPGIVGLHGRRNSGKLMSLDKAPLRQLLDATIGAYINTTHSRLTHISPRHYSEFIEFLSKARETFLMAHDGHIQFTQFIDNLKQIYKGKKKLMMLVRERFG
;
A
#
# COMPACT_ATOMS: atom_id res chain seq x y z
N GLY A 1 28.14 34.62 8.32
CA GLY A 1 27.60 33.25 8.27
C GLY A 1 26.22 33.21 7.64
N VAL A 2 25.20 33.74 8.32
CA VAL A 2 23.78 33.67 7.93
C VAL A 2 23.51 34.15 6.49
N TYR A 3 23.99 35.33 6.12
CA TYR A 3 23.79 35.88 4.76
C TYR A 3 24.39 35.00 3.65
N ALA A 4 25.56 34.39 3.91
CA ALA A 4 26.19 33.50 2.93
C ALA A 4 25.38 32.21 2.75
N LEU A 5 24.86 31.62 3.84
CA LEU A 5 23.98 30.45 3.76
C LEU A 5 22.68 30.77 3.03
N ASP A 6 22.07 31.92 3.31
CA ASP A 6 20.87 32.39 2.61
C ASP A 6 21.13 32.57 1.11
N SER A 7 22.26 33.18 0.74
CA SER A 7 22.67 33.34 -0.65
C SER A 7 22.94 32.01 -1.36
N ILE A 8 23.61 31.06 -0.70
CA ILE A 8 23.84 29.71 -1.23
C ILE A 8 22.49 29.01 -1.48
N MET A 9 21.55 29.11 -0.54
CA MET A 9 20.23 28.50 -0.69
C MET A 9 19.41 29.16 -1.79
N GLN A 10 19.53 30.48 -2.01
CA GLN A 10 18.83 31.14 -3.11
C GLN A 10 19.41 30.78 -4.48
N ASN A 11 20.71 30.49 -4.55
CA ASN A 11 21.42 30.13 -5.78
C ASN A 11 21.64 28.60 -5.91
N TRP A 12 20.88 27.79 -5.19
CA TRP A 12 21.11 26.34 -5.11
C TRP A 12 21.17 25.67 -6.49
N PHE A 13 20.37 26.14 -7.45
CA PHE A 13 20.22 25.53 -8.77
C PHE A 13 21.46 25.65 -9.67
N THR A 14 22.39 26.56 -9.35
CA THR A 14 23.69 26.67 -10.05
C THR A 14 24.80 25.89 -9.36
N LEU A 15 24.58 25.46 -8.12
CA LEU A 15 25.61 24.93 -7.23
C LEU A 15 25.42 23.44 -6.92
N PHE A 16 24.18 22.96 -6.91
CA PHE A 16 23.83 21.61 -6.43
C PHE A 16 22.73 20.98 -7.29
N THR A 17 22.70 19.65 -7.29
CA THR A 17 21.51 18.90 -7.73
C THR A 17 20.35 19.11 -6.74
N PRO A 18 19.07 18.92 -7.14
CA PRO A 18 17.94 19.02 -6.22
C PRO A 18 18.08 18.13 -4.97
N THR A 19 18.61 16.92 -5.16
CA THR A 19 18.84 15.96 -4.08
C THR A 19 19.91 16.43 -3.11
N GLU A 20 21.04 16.96 -3.58
CA GLU A 20 22.09 17.52 -2.71
C GLU A 20 21.60 18.77 -1.97
N ALA A 21 20.89 19.66 -2.68
CA ALA A 21 20.33 20.87 -2.10
C ALA A 21 19.37 20.53 -0.93
N THR A 22 18.47 19.56 -1.12
CA THR A 22 17.51 19.15 -0.08
C THR A 22 18.14 18.32 1.02
N SER A 23 18.84 17.24 0.68
CA SER A 23 19.31 16.26 1.66
C SER A 23 20.54 16.72 2.45
N ILE A 24 21.42 17.52 1.82
CA ILE A 24 22.68 17.97 2.44
C ILE A 24 22.55 19.41 2.89
N VAL A 25 22.29 20.35 1.97
CA VAL A 25 22.36 21.78 2.26
C VAL A 25 21.24 22.20 3.23
N ALA A 26 19.98 21.96 2.88
CA ALA A 26 18.85 22.36 3.71
C ALA A 26 18.86 21.66 5.08
N THR A 27 19.12 20.34 5.13
CA THR A 27 19.27 19.60 6.39
C THR A 27 20.39 20.15 7.27
N THR A 28 21.56 20.47 6.69
CA THR A 28 22.69 21.02 7.45
C THR A 28 22.36 22.39 8.02
N VAL A 29 21.74 23.27 7.22
CA VAL A 29 21.31 24.61 7.65
C VAL A 29 20.29 24.51 8.79
N MET A 30 19.35 23.57 8.72
CA MET A 30 18.30 23.38 9.73
C MET A 30 18.76 22.60 10.98
N SER A 31 20.00 22.08 11.01
CA SER A 31 20.49 21.28 12.12
C SER A 31 20.84 22.10 13.37
N ASN A 32 20.63 21.52 14.56
CA ASN A 32 21.04 22.12 15.83
C ASN A 32 22.55 22.41 15.89
N SER A 33 23.37 21.62 15.19
CA SER A 33 24.81 21.83 15.11
C SER A 33 25.17 23.17 14.46
N THR A 34 24.40 23.60 13.45
CA THR A 34 24.61 24.87 12.75
C THR A 34 24.14 26.05 13.60
N VAL A 35 23.03 25.87 14.33
CA VAL A 35 22.52 26.86 15.30
C VAL A 35 23.58 27.18 16.36
N VAL A 36 24.18 26.15 16.96
CA VAL A 36 25.22 26.32 17.99
C VAL A 36 26.50 26.92 17.42
N ARG A 37 26.99 26.41 16.27
CA ARG A 37 28.24 26.88 15.66
C ARG A 37 28.20 28.33 15.21
N LEU A 38 27.04 28.79 14.74
CA LEU A 38 26.88 30.17 14.25
C LEU A 38 26.27 31.11 15.30
N HIS A 39 26.00 30.61 16.52
CA HIS A 39 25.35 31.35 17.61
C HIS A 39 24.08 32.08 17.12
N LEU A 40 23.22 31.36 16.40
CA LEU A 40 22.02 31.94 15.80
C LEU A 40 21.01 32.34 16.86
N ASP A 41 20.46 33.55 16.74
CA ASP A 41 19.25 33.93 17.46
C ASP A 41 18.00 33.30 16.82
N CYS A 42 16.86 33.38 17.53
CA CYS A 42 15.59 32.80 17.09
C CYS A 42 15.12 33.38 15.73
N HIS A 43 15.36 34.67 15.48
CA HIS A 43 14.94 35.33 14.24
C HIS A 43 15.78 34.87 13.04
N GLN A 44 17.10 34.76 13.21
CA GLN A 44 18.02 34.26 12.20
C GLN A 44 17.77 32.78 11.90
N GLN A 45 17.46 31.98 12.91
CA GLN A 45 17.08 30.59 12.74
C GLN A 45 15.80 30.45 11.90
N GLU A 46 14.77 31.24 12.19
CA GLU A 46 13.52 31.17 11.43
C GLU A 46 13.70 31.67 9.99
N LYS A 47 14.50 32.72 9.77
CA LYS A 47 14.85 33.19 8.42
C LYS A 47 15.53 32.09 7.60
N LEU A 48 16.54 31.44 8.16
CA LEU A 48 17.24 30.34 7.49
C LEU A 48 16.34 29.13 7.26
N ALA A 49 15.46 28.81 8.22
CA ALA A 49 14.46 27.76 8.04
C ALA A 49 13.48 28.09 6.90
N GLY A 50 13.03 29.34 6.78
CA GLY A 50 12.20 29.80 5.67
C GLY A 50 12.87 29.64 4.30
N SER A 51 14.14 30.02 4.19
CA SER A 51 14.92 29.83 2.97
C SER A 51 15.16 28.35 2.65
N ALA A 52 15.45 27.52 3.66
CA ALA A 52 15.63 26.07 3.50
C ALA A 52 14.33 25.38 3.04
N ARG A 53 13.17 25.76 3.60
CA ARG A 53 11.85 25.28 3.15
C ARG A 53 11.57 25.68 1.72
N THR A 54 11.81 26.95 1.37
CA THR A 54 11.62 27.46 0.00
C THR A 54 12.47 26.68 -1.01
N LEU A 55 13.76 26.51 -0.74
CA LEU A 55 14.66 25.68 -1.54
C LEU A 55 14.13 24.24 -1.67
N SER A 56 13.66 23.66 -0.56
CA SER A 56 13.20 22.27 -0.54
C SER A 56 11.94 22.06 -1.38
N LEU A 57 11.00 23.01 -1.33
CA LEU A 57 9.82 23.00 -2.19
C LEU A 57 10.19 23.12 -3.66
N GLN A 58 11.11 24.03 -4.02
CA GLN A 58 11.58 24.16 -5.40
C GLN A 58 12.26 22.88 -5.91
N CYS A 59 13.06 22.23 -5.06
CA CYS A 59 13.68 20.95 -5.40
C CYS A 59 12.63 19.84 -5.58
N ALA A 60 11.62 19.76 -4.70
CA ALA A 60 10.52 18.82 -4.84
C ALA A 60 9.65 19.06 -6.07
N MET A 61 9.48 20.32 -6.51
CA MET A 61 8.81 20.61 -7.78
C MET A 61 9.62 20.12 -8.99
N LYS A 62 10.95 20.22 -8.94
CA LYS A 62 11.84 19.85 -10.05
C LYS A 62 12.08 18.35 -10.13
N ASP A 63 12.22 17.68 -8.99
CA ASP A 63 12.45 16.24 -8.89
C ASP A 63 11.65 15.65 -7.71
N PRO A 64 10.33 15.46 -7.88
CA PRO A 64 9.47 14.98 -6.81
C PRO A 64 9.88 13.62 -6.27
N GLN A 65 10.33 12.72 -7.15
CA GLN A 65 10.69 11.34 -6.81
C GLN A 65 11.77 11.27 -5.72
N ASN A 66 12.78 12.13 -5.80
CA ASN A 66 13.91 12.10 -4.89
C ASN A 66 13.81 13.13 -3.76
N CYS A 67 13.06 14.23 -3.97
CA CYS A 67 13.07 15.35 -3.02
C CYS A 67 11.82 15.45 -2.14
N ALA A 68 10.69 14.83 -2.50
CA ALA A 68 9.42 15.13 -1.84
C ALA A 68 9.37 14.72 -0.35
N LEU A 69 9.94 13.57 0.02
CA LEU A 69 9.99 13.14 1.44
C LEU A 69 10.87 14.07 2.29
N SER A 70 12.01 14.50 1.73
CA SER A 70 12.89 15.47 2.38
C SER A 70 12.19 16.82 2.54
N ALA A 71 11.48 17.29 1.51
CA ALA A 71 10.73 18.53 1.56
C ALA A 71 9.61 18.48 2.62
N LEU A 72 8.86 17.38 2.70
CA LEU A 72 7.87 17.17 3.76
C LEU A 72 8.49 17.26 5.15
N THR A 73 9.62 16.57 5.36
CA THR A 73 10.32 16.54 6.66
C THR A 73 10.82 17.92 7.08
N LEU A 74 11.42 18.67 6.15
CA LEU A 74 11.96 20.01 6.41
C LEU A 74 10.84 21.04 6.62
N CYS A 75 9.65 20.80 6.05
CA CYS A 75 8.51 21.69 6.19
C CYS A 75 7.60 21.36 7.39
N GLU A 76 7.82 20.28 8.15
CA GLU A 76 6.92 19.82 9.24
C GLU A 76 6.49 20.92 10.23
N LYS A 77 7.37 21.88 10.53
CA LYS A 77 7.11 22.94 11.50
C LYS A 77 6.29 24.11 10.95
N ASP A 78 6.13 24.21 9.64
CA ASP A 78 5.40 25.28 8.97
C ASP A 78 4.21 24.70 8.21
N HIS A 79 2.99 25.02 8.64
CA HIS A 79 1.79 24.43 8.08
C HIS A 79 1.61 24.72 6.59
N ILE A 80 1.96 25.92 6.13
CA ILE A 80 1.75 26.34 4.73
C ILE A 80 2.75 25.62 3.83
N ALA A 81 4.02 25.58 4.23
CA ALA A 81 5.07 24.87 3.49
C ALA A 81 4.83 23.37 3.49
N PHE A 82 4.37 22.78 4.61
CA PHE A 82 4.05 21.36 4.69
C PHE A 82 2.89 20.97 3.77
N GLU A 83 1.83 21.78 3.76
CA GLU A 83 0.70 21.58 2.84
C GLU A 83 1.15 21.70 1.39
N THR A 84 2.00 22.68 1.07
CA THR A 84 2.54 22.86 -0.28
C THR A 84 3.38 21.64 -0.70
N ALA A 85 4.26 21.13 0.17
CA ALA A 85 5.02 19.92 -0.08
C ALA A 85 4.11 18.69 -0.30
N TYR A 86 3.03 18.58 0.47
CA TYR A 86 2.05 17.51 0.31
C TYR A 86 1.30 17.60 -1.02
N GLN A 87 0.92 18.80 -1.48
CA GLN A 87 0.31 18.96 -2.81
C GLN A 87 1.27 18.59 -3.94
N ILE A 88 2.56 18.95 -3.84
CA ILE A 88 3.58 18.53 -4.81
C ILE A 88 3.64 17.00 -4.92
N VAL A 89 3.55 16.27 -3.80
CA VAL A 89 3.49 14.80 -3.81
C VAL A 89 2.24 14.30 -4.53
N LEU A 90 1.08 14.90 -4.26
CA LEU A 90 -0.18 14.49 -4.89
C LEU A 90 -0.17 14.71 -6.40
N ASP A 91 0.38 15.83 -6.86
CA ASP A 91 0.50 16.13 -8.28
C ASP A 91 1.48 15.15 -8.96
N ALA A 92 2.63 14.90 -8.33
CA ALA A 92 3.63 13.96 -8.81
C ALA A 92 3.16 12.50 -8.80
N ALA A 93 2.26 12.15 -7.86
CA ALA A 93 1.67 10.82 -7.74
C ALA A 93 0.92 10.40 -9.00
N THR A 94 0.41 11.33 -9.79
CA THR A 94 -0.36 11.01 -11.01
C THR A 94 0.50 10.82 -12.26
N THR A 95 1.75 11.29 -12.25
CA THR A 95 2.57 11.43 -13.46
C THR A 95 3.90 10.69 -13.40
N SER A 96 4.56 10.68 -12.23
CA SER A 96 5.97 10.31 -12.16
C SER A 96 6.30 9.40 -10.99
N MET A 97 5.57 9.39 -9.87
CA MET A 97 5.96 8.58 -8.72
C MET A 97 5.63 7.09 -8.87
N SER A 98 6.59 6.26 -8.46
CA SER A 98 6.38 4.82 -8.32
C SER A 98 5.50 4.51 -7.11
N TYR A 99 4.81 3.35 -7.13
CA TYR A 99 3.98 2.91 -6.00
C TYR A 99 4.79 2.79 -4.70
N SER A 100 6.06 2.36 -4.77
CA SER A 100 6.92 2.16 -3.59
C SER A 100 7.27 3.48 -2.91
N GLN A 101 7.55 4.53 -3.70
CA GLN A 101 7.77 5.88 -3.18
C GLN A 101 6.49 6.43 -2.54
N LEU A 102 5.33 6.26 -3.18
CA LEU A 102 4.06 6.70 -2.64
C LEU A 102 3.73 6.00 -1.32
N PHE A 103 3.95 4.69 -1.22
CA PHE A 103 3.78 3.96 0.04
C PHE A 103 4.74 4.43 1.13
N THR A 104 6.00 4.73 0.78
CA THR A 104 6.97 5.27 1.74
C THR A 104 6.50 6.61 2.31
N ILE A 105 6.01 7.51 1.45
CA ILE A 105 5.49 8.82 1.89
C ILE A 105 4.18 8.65 2.66
N ALA A 106 3.30 7.72 2.25
CA ALA A 106 2.06 7.42 2.96
C ALA A 106 2.33 6.91 4.38
N ARG A 107 3.30 6.03 4.57
CA ARG A 107 3.75 5.55 5.90
C ARG A 107 4.28 6.69 6.75
N TYR A 108 5.11 7.55 6.16
CA TYR A 108 5.58 8.74 6.83
C TYR A 108 4.41 9.63 7.31
N MET A 109 3.39 9.85 6.47
CA MET A 109 2.19 10.63 6.86
C MET A 109 1.42 9.99 8.02
N GLU A 110 1.27 8.67 8.03
CA GLU A 110 0.61 7.95 9.12
C GLU A 110 1.41 8.10 10.42
N HIS A 111 2.73 7.89 10.37
CA HIS A 111 3.62 8.05 11.53
C HIS A 111 3.63 9.47 12.10
N ARG A 112 3.38 10.48 11.27
CA ARG A 112 3.22 11.88 11.71
C ARG A 112 1.82 12.23 12.22
N GLY A 113 0.89 11.27 12.24
CA GLY A 113 -0.46 11.48 12.76
C GLY A 113 -1.47 12.01 11.75
N TYR A 114 -1.20 11.84 10.44
CA TYR A 114 -2.10 12.25 9.35
C TYR A 114 -2.67 11.05 8.58
N PRO A 115 -3.49 10.19 9.21
CA PRO A 115 -3.96 8.94 8.60
C PRO A 115 -4.84 9.15 7.36
N THR A 116 -5.64 10.22 7.30
CA THR A 116 -6.43 10.56 6.10
C THR A 116 -5.55 10.94 4.91
N ARG A 117 -4.42 11.63 5.14
CA ARG A 117 -3.44 11.98 4.11
C ARG A 117 -2.68 10.75 3.64
N ALA A 118 -2.25 9.93 4.59
CA ALA A 118 -1.65 8.62 4.32
C ALA A 118 -2.55 7.76 3.42
N TYR A 119 -3.85 7.69 3.74
CA TYR A 119 -4.81 6.92 2.96
C TYR A 119 -4.97 7.44 1.52
N LYS A 120 -5.01 8.77 1.32
CA LYS A 120 -5.06 9.35 -0.02
C LYS A 120 -3.83 8.96 -0.86
N LEU A 121 -2.63 8.98 -0.26
CA LEU A 121 -1.41 8.54 -0.95
C LEU A 121 -1.39 7.02 -1.19
N ALA A 122 -1.86 6.22 -0.23
CA ALA A 122 -1.94 4.78 -0.37
C ALA A 122 -2.90 4.37 -1.49
N THR A 123 -4.06 5.03 -1.62
CA THR A 123 -5.00 4.75 -2.71
C THR A 123 -4.43 5.11 -4.08
N LEU A 124 -3.66 6.20 -4.19
CA LEU A 124 -2.90 6.53 -5.40
C LEU A 124 -1.78 5.49 -5.68
N ALA A 125 -1.05 5.04 -4.66
CA ALA A 125 -0.05 3.98 -4.83
C ALA A 125 -0.68 2.69 -5.38
N MET A 126 -1.88 2.34 -4.89
CA MET A 126 -2.64 1.17 -5.34
C MET A 126 -3.07 1.22 -6.81
N THR A 127 -3.24 2.40 -7.41
CA THR A 127 -3.57 2.50 -8.85
C THR A 127 -2.38 2.17 -9.75
N HIS A 128 -1.16 2.34 -9.22
CA HIS A 128 0.11 2.08 -9.93
C HIS A 128 0.65 0.66 -9.67
N LEU A 129 0.11 -0.04 -8.68
CA LEU A 129 0.53 -1.39 -8.32
C LEU A 129 -0.15 -2.46 -9.18
N ASN A 130 0.62 -3.47 -9.58
CA ASN A 130 0.09 -4.69 -10.20
C ASN A 130 0.86 -5.92 -9.69
N LEU A 131 0.18 -6.78 -8.93
CA LEU A 131 0.67 -8.06 -8.44
C LEU A 131 0.06 -9.19 -9.26
N SER A 132 0.90 -9.86 -10.04
CA SER A 132 0.53 -11.00 -10.88
C SER A 132 0.24 -12.27 -10.05
N TYR A 133 -0.36 -13.28 -10.67
CA TYR A 133 -0.86 -14.48 -9.99
C TYR A 133 0.23 -15.32 -9.29
N ASN A 134 1.49 -15.19 -9.71
CA ASN A 134 2.66 -15.93 -9.23
C ASN A 134 3.59 -15.12 -8.30
N GLN A 135 3.12 -13.98 -7.78
CA GLN A 135 3.90 -13.06 -6.96
C GLN A 135 3.47 -13.07 -5.49
N ASP A 136 3.48 -14.25 -4.85
CA ASP A 136 3.07 -14.45 -3.45
C ASP A 136 4.14 -14.06 -2.41
N THR A 137 5.36 -13.73 -2.85
CA THR A 137 6.46 -13.24 -2.00
C THR A 137 6.87 -11.79 -2.32
N HIS A 138 6.06 -11.06 -3.09
CA HIS A 138 6.41 -9.72 -3.53
C HIS A 138 6.40 -8.72 -2.36
N PRO A 139 7.40 -7.82 -2.23
CA PRO A 139 7.51 -6.91 -1.08
C PRO A 139 6.29 -5.99 -0.90
N ALA A 140 5.68 -5.55 -2.01
CA ALA A 140 4.47 -4.72 -1.99
C ALA A 140 3.24 -5.40 -1.36
N ILE A 141 3.25 -6.71 -1.11
CA ILE A 141 2.17 -7.38 -0.37
C ILE A 141 1.98 -6.72 1.00
N ASN A 142 3.08 -6.40 1.69
CA ASN A 142 3.01 -5.74 3.00
C ASN A 142 2.40 -4.33 2.90
N ASP A 143 2.62 -3.64 1.80
CA ASP A 143 2.04 -2.32 1.55
C ASP A 143 0.54 -2.39 1.29
N VAL A 144 0.08 -3.38 0.51
CA VAL A 144 -1.35 -3.63 0.28
C VAL A 144 -2.06 -4.01 1.59
N LEU A 145 -1.47 -4.94 2.35
CA LEU A 145 -2.02 -5.38 3.64
C LEU A 145 -2.15 -4.20 4.61
N TRP A 146 -1.12 -3.35 4.67
CA TRP A 146 -1.16 -2.13 5.47
C TRP A 146 -2.19 -1.13 4.97
N ALA A 147 -2.31 -0.90 3.66
CA ALA A 147 -3.29 0.02 3.11
C ALA A 147 -4.73 -0.42 3.46
N CYS A 148 -5.01 -1.72 3.39
CA CYS A 148 -6.28 -2.30 3.83
C CYS A 148 -6.53 -2.09 5.34
N ALA A 149 -5.50 -2.30 6.17
CA ALA A 149 -5.58 -2.07 7.62
C ALA A 149 -5.83 -0.58 7.96
N LEU A 150 -5.11 0.34 7.31
CA LEU A 150 -5.32 1.78 7.44
C LEU A 150 -6.76 2.16 7.03
N SER A 151 -7.23 1.63 5.91
CA SER A 151 -8.60 1.88 5.42
C SER A 151 -9.64 1.38 6.41
N HIS A 152 -9.44 0.19 6.97
CA HIS A 152 -10.30 -0.34 8.02
C HIS A 152 -10.28 0.52 9.28
N SER A 153 -9.13 1.09 9.67
CA SER A 153 -9.01 1.98 10.83
C SER A 153 -9.73 3.32 10.66
N LEU A 154 -9.81 3.83 9.42
CA LEU A 154 -10.48 5.09 9.08
C LEU A 154 -12.00 4.93 9.00
N GLY A 155 -12.48 3.80 8.49
CA GLY A 155 -13.91 3.52 8.46
C GLY A 155 -14.34 2.60 7.32
N LYS A 156 -15.64 2.33 7.30
CA LYS A 156 -16.27 1.46 6.28
C LYS A 156 -16.24 2.07 4.88
N ASN A 157 -16.27 3.40 4.77
CA ASN A 157 -16.30 4.09 3.49
C ASN A 157 -14.94 3.98 2.78
N GLU A 158 -13.87 4.18 3.53
CA GLU A 158 -12.49 4.05 3.09
C GLU A 158 -12.18 2.60 2.70
N LEU A 159 -12.61 1.65 3.53
CA LEU A 159 -12.52 0.24 3.18
C LEU A 159 -13.31 -0.11 1.90
N ALA A 160 -14.51 0.46 1.73
CA ALA A 160 -15.30 0.23 0.52
C ALA A 160 -14.64 0.83 -0.73
N ALA A 161 -13.98 1.97 -0.60
CA ALA A 161 -13.29 2.62 -1.71
C ALA A 161 -11.98 1.92 -2.10
N ILE A 162 -11.24 1.32 -1.14
CA ILE A 162 -9.98 0.64 -1.47
C ILE A 162 -10.17 -0.75 -2.08
N ILE A 163 -11.26 -1.46 -1.76
CA ILE A 163 -11.47 -2.84 -2.25
C ILE A 163 -11.45 -2.97 -3.78
N PRO A 164 -12.13 -2.10 -4.56
CA PRO A 164 -12.02 -2.12 -6.01
C PRO A 164 -10.58 -1.98 -6.51
N LEU A 165 -9.76 -1.17 -5.84
CA LEU A 165 -8.34 -0.99 -6.18
C LEU A 165 -7.53 -2.25 -5.88
N VAL A 166 -7.78 -2.92 -4.76
CA VAL A 166 -7.17 -4.22 -4.41
C VAL A 166 -7.51 -5.27 -5.45
N VAL A 167 -8.79 -5.41 -5.82
CA VAL A 167 -9.25 -6.37 -6.83
C VAL A 167 -8.62 -6.08 -8.20
N LYS A 168 -8.41 -4.81 -8.54
CA LYS A 168 -7.75 -4.41 -9.78
C LYS A 168 -6.26 -4.73 -9.76
N SER A 169 -5.57 -4.39 -8.68
CA SER A 169 -4.10 -4.46 -8.55
C SER A 169 -3.58 -5.84 -8.20
N VAL A 170 -4.33 -6.68 -7.47
CA VAL A 170 -3.84 -7.98 -6.98
C VAL A 170 -4.55 -9.11 -7.70
N LYS A 171 -3.77 -9.98 -8.35
CA LYS A 171 -4.24 -11.20 -9.04
C LYS A 171 -3.80 -12.50 -8.36
N CYS A 172 -2.91 -12.42 -7.37
CA CYS A 172 -2.49 -13.58 -6.60
C CYS A 172 -3.59 -14.02 -5.64
N ALA A 173 -4.10 -15.24 -5.83
CA ALA A 173 -5.25 -15.76 -5.08
C ALA A 173 -4.99 -15.88 -3.58
N THR A 174 -3.79 -16.33 -3.18
CA THR A 174 -3.42 -16.47 -1.76
C THR A 174 -3.31 -15.11 -1.07
N VAL A 175 -2.77 -14.10 -1.75
CA VAL A 175 -2.68 -12.72 -1.25
C VAL A 175 -4.07 -12.12 -1.09
N LEU A 176 -4.94 -12.26 -2.10
CA LEU A 176 -6.35 -11.82 -2.00
C LEU A 176 -7.08 -12.52 -0.85
N SER A 177 -6.84 -13.82 -0.65
CA SER A 177 -7.44 -14.55 0.47
C SER A 177 -6.93 -14.09 1.83
N ASP A 178 -5.66 -13.72 1.97
CA ASP A 178 -5.13 -13.16 3.22
C ASP A 178 -5.74 -11.77 3.49
N ILE A 179 -5.82 -10.91 2.46
CA ILE A 179 -6.47 -9.60 2.57
C ILE A 179 -7.94 -9.78 2.97
N LEU A 180 -8.68 -10.68 2.31
CA LEU A 180 -10.08 -10.97 2.63
C LEU A 180 -10.24 -11.37 4.09
N ARG A 181 -9.44 -12.34 4.58
CA ARG A 181 -9.49 -12.80 5.98
C ARG A 181 -9.22 -11.64 6.95
N ARG A 182 -8.22 -10.80 6.68
CA ARG A 182 -7.91 -9.65 7.54
C ARG A 182 -9.00 -8.59 7.52
N CYS A 183 -9.64 -8.33 6.38
CA CYS A 183 -10.77 -7.42 6.28
C CYS A 183 -12.03 -7.94 6.99
N THR A 184 -12.17 -9.26 7.19
CA THR A 184 -13.28 -9.83 7.99
C THR A 184 -13.07 -9.74 9.49
N LEU A 185 -11.81 -9.81 9.93
CA LEU A 185 -11.44 -9.68 11.32
C LEU A 185 -11.53 -8.21 11.71
N THR A 186 -12.51 -7.85 12.54
CA THR A 186 -12.57 -6.51 13.13
C THR A 186 -11.25 -6.23 13.85
N THR A 187 -10.52 -5.17 13.45
CA THR A 187 -9.25 -4.79 14.08
C THR A 187 -9.38 -4.77 15.61
N PRO A 188 -8.59 -5.58 16.34
CA PRO A 188 -8.45 -5.41 17.77
C PRO A 188 -7.64 -4.13 18.03
N GLY A 189 -8.32 -3.04 18.37
CA GLY A 189 -7.74 -1.89 19.07
C GLY A 189 -7.06 -0.80 18.22
N ILE A 190 -7.77 0.30 18.01
CA ILE A 190 -7.28 1.60 18.45
C ILE A 190 -8.28 2.08 19.51
N VAL A 191 -7.88 1.96 20.77
CA VAL A 191 -8.57 2.56 21.91
C VAL A 191 -8.31 4.07 21.84
N GLY A 192 -9.12 4.76 21.04
CA GLY A 192 -9.33 6.19 21.18
C GLY A 192 -10.34 6.42 22.29
N LEU A 193 -9.92 7.15 23.33
CA LEU A 193 -10.75 7.61 24.43
C LEU A 193 -11.96 8.42 23.90
N HIS A 194 -13.08 7.77 23.63
CA HIS A 194 -14.44 8.26 23.90
C HIS A 194 -15.51 7.29 23.37
N GLY A 195 -16.28 6.73 24.31
CA GLY A 195 -17.72 6.58 24.13
C GLY A 195 -18.24 5.43 23.27
N ARG A 196 -18.80 4.44 23.97
CA ARG A 196 -19.87 3.50 23.55
C ARG A 196 -19.46 2.28 22.72
N ARG A 197 -19.38 1.16 23.46
CA ARG A 197 -19.87 -0.19 23.13
C ARG A 197 -20.28 -0.39 21.66
N ASN A 198 -19.38 -0.93 20.85
CA ASN A 198 -19.80 -1.71 19.69
C ASN A 198 -18.99 -3.02 19.63
N SER A 199 -19.55 -4.02 20.28
CA SER A 199 -19.09 -5.41 20.31
C SER A 199 -18.99 -5.97 18.88
N GLY A 200 -17.78 -6.33 18.44
CA GLY A 200 -17.45 -7.59 17.74
C GLY A 200 -18.33 -8.08 16.60
N LYS A 201 -19.02 -7.22 15.85
CA LYS A 201 -19.86 -7.68 14.73
C LYS A 201 -18.99 -7.83 13.48
N LEU A 202 -18.59 -9.07 13.19
CA LEU A 202 -17.92 -9.49 11.95
C LEU A 202 -18.63 -8.83 10.76
N MET A 203 -17.86 -8.23 9.84
CA MET A 203 -18.46 -7.65 8.64
C MET A 203 -19.08 -8.79 7.82
N SER A 204 -20.36 -8.65 7.46
CA SER A 204 -21.06 -9.65 6.66
C SER A 204 -20.43 -9.72 5.26
N LEU A 205 -19.91 -10.89 4.92
CA LEU A 205 -19.28 -11.16 3.62
C LEU A 205 -20.23 -11.06 2.44
N ASP A 206 -21.53 -11.22 2.71
CA ASP A 206 -22.59 -11.15 1.71
C ASP A 206 -22.98 -9.71 1.35
N LYS A 207 -22.39 -8.72 2.02
CA LYS A 207 -22.67 -7.30 1.77
C LYS A 207 -21.46 -6.60 1.15
N ALA A 208 -21.75 -5.62 0.30
CA ALA A 208 -20.73 -4.69 -0.17
C ALA A 208 -20.03 -4.04 1.04
N PRO A 209 -18.71 -3.84 1.00
CA PRO A 209 -17.80 -4.06 -0.14
C PRO A 209 -17.12 -5.45 -0.17
N LEU A 210 -17.25 -6.26 0.89
CA LEU A 210 -16.49 -7.52 1.03
C LEU A 210 -16.93 -8.60 0.05
N ARG A 211 -18.19 -8.56 -0.40
CA ARG A 211 -18.67 -9.51 -1.42
C ARG A 211 -17.83 -9.44 -2.70
N GLN A 212 -17.50 -8.23 -3.16
CA GLN A 212 -16.67 -8.04 -4.35
C GLN A 212 -15.27 -8.64 -4.17
N LEU A 213 -14.68 -8.47 -2.99
CA LEU A 213 -13.36 -9.02 -2.67
C LEU A 213 -13.42 -10.56 -2.61
N LEU A 214 -14.47 -11.13 -2.03
CA LEU A 214 -14.69 -12.58 -1.99
C LEU A 214 -14.82 -13.16 -3.41
N ASP A 215 -15.71 -12.60 -4.24
CA ASP A 215 -15.94 -13.05 -5.61
C ASP A 215 -14.64 -12.94 -6.44
N ALA A 216 -13.87 -11.86 -6.27
CA ALA A 216 -12.57 -11.70 -6.91
C ALA A 216 -11.53 -12.72 -6.43
N THR A 217 -11.53 -13.06 -5.14
CA THR A 217 -10.62 -14.06 -4.58
C THR A 217 -10.96 -15.45 -5.12
N ILE A 218 -12.24 -15.82 -5.16
CA ILE A 218 -12.73 -17.06 -5.77
C ILE A 218 -12.31 -17.13 -7.25
N GLY A 219 -12.56 -16.07 -8.01
CA GLY A 219 -12.15 -15.98 -9.42
C GLY A 219 -10.64 -16.11 -9.61
N ALA A 220 -9.83 -15.52 -8.74
CA ALA A 220 -8.37 -15.65 -8.77
C ALA A 220 -7.92 -17.09 -8.52
N TYR A 221 -8.55 -17.82 -7.59
CA TYR A 221 -8.28 -19.24 -7.38
C TYR A 221 -8.61 -20.08 -8.61
N ILE A 222 -9.77 -19.85 -9.24
CA ILE A 222 -10.18 -20.55 -10.47
C ILE A 222 -9.16 -20.30 -11.59
N ASN A 223 -8.84 -19.04 -11.87
CA ASN A 223 -7.91 -18.65 -12.94
C ASN A 223 -6.51 -19.23 -12.71
N THR A 224 -6.00 -19.14 -11.47
CA THR A 224 -4.69 -19.68 -11.10
C THR A 224 -4.67 -21.21 -11.21
N THR A 225 -5.76 -21.89 -10.87
CA THR A 225 -5.89 -23.34 -11.03
C THR A 225 -5.74 -23.75 -12.49
N HIS A 226 -6.49 -23.11 -13.39
CA HIS A 226 -6.39 -23.40 -14.83
C HIS A 226 -4.99 -23.13 -15.36
N SER A 227 -4.38 -22.00 -14.99
CA SER A 227 -3.00 -21.65 -15.39
C SER A 227 -1.99 -22.70 -14.93
N ARG A 228 -2.02 -23.10 -13.64
CA ARG A 228 -1.12 -24.12 -13.09
C ARG A 228 -1.31 -25.47 -13.81
N LEU A 229 -2.55 -25.86 -14.10
CA LEU A 229 -2.86 -27.14 -14.74
C LEU A 229 -2.32 -27.25 -16.16
N THR A 230 -2.18 -26.16 -16.92
CA THR A 230 -1.65 -26.21 -18.30
C THR A 230 -0.28 -26.89 -18.37
N HIS A 231 0.63 -26.56 -17.45
CA HIS A 231 2.01 -27.06 -17.46
C HIS A 231 2.40 -27.86 -16.19
N ILE A 232 1.44 -28.31 -15.39
CA ILE A 232 1.72 -29.07 -14.17
C ILE A 232 2.45 -30.39 -14.46
N SER A 233 3.45 -30.70 -13.63
CA SER A 233 4.18 -31.97 -13.61
C SER A 233 3.99 -32.72 -12.28
N PRO A 234 4.24 -34.05 -12.22
CA PRO A 234 3.95 -34.86 -11.04
C PRO A 234 4.57 -34.38 -9.72
N ARG A 235 5.74 -33.73 -9.77
CA ARG A 235 6.40 -33.18 -8.58
C ARG A 235 5.60 -32.07 -7.89
N HIS A 236 4.68 -31.40 -8.59
CA HIS A 236 3.88 -30.30 -8.06
C HIS A 236 2.46 -30.75 -7.66
N TYR A 237 2.15 -32.06 -7.70
CA TYR A 237 0.79 -32.53 -7.40
C TYR A 237 0.40 -32.28 -5.95
N SER A 238 1.31 -32.51 -4.99
CA SER A 238 1.05 -32.23 -3.57
C SER A 238 0.73 -30.74 -3.34
N GLU A 239 1.61 -29.86 -3.82
CA GLU A 239 1.43 -28.40 -3.73
C GLU A 239 0.13 -27.93 -4.39
N PHE A 240 -0.25 -28.54 -5.52
CA PHE A 240 -1.52 -28.23 -6.18
C PHE A 240 -2.75 -28.68 -5.38
N ILE A 241 -2.71 -29.85 -4.73
CA ILE A 241 -3.80 -30.30 -3.85
C ILE A 241 -3.90 -29.40 -2.60
N GLU A 242 -2.78 -28.96 -2.04
CA GLU A 242 -2.78 -27.97 -0.96
C GLU A 242 -3.35 -26.62 -1.42
N PHE A 243 -2.98 -26.17 -2.63
CA PHE A 243 -3.54 -24.97 -3.23
C PHE A 243 -5.07 -25.06 -3.39
N LEU A 244 -5.60 -26.18 -3.88
CA LEU A 244 -7.05 -26.43 -3.94
C LEU A 244 -7.70 -26.52 -2.56
N SER A 245 -6.99 -27.02 -1.56
CA SER A 245 -7.50 -27.05 -0.18
C SER A 245 -7.69 -25.63 0.36
N LYS A 246 -6.73 -24.73 0.11
CA LYS A 246 -6.86 -23.30 0.43
C LYS A 246 -8.01 -22.65 -0.37
N ALA A 247 -8.14 -22.99 -1.65
CA ALA A 247 -9.26 -22.51 -2.47
C ALA A 247 -10.61 -22.92 -1.84
N ARG A 248 -10.76 -24.18 -1.42
CA ARG A 248 -11.97 -24.68 -0.75
C ARG A 248 -12.32 -23.85 0.47
N GLU A 249 -11.35 -23.55 1.33
CA GLU A 249 -11.56 -22.71 2.51
C GLU A 249 -12.15 -21.34 2.14
N THR A 250 -11.62 -20.70 1.08
CA THR A 250 -12.13 -19.42 0.59
C THR A 250 -13.55 -19.54 0.00
N PHE A 251 -13.82 -20.57 -0.80
CA PHE A 251 -15.16 -20.81 -1.36
C PHE A 251 -16.17 -20.95 -0.23
N LEU A 252 -15.86 -21.72 0.82
CA LEU A 252 -16.74 -21.95 1.97
C LEU A 252 -17.04 -20.67 2.79
N MET A 253 -16.37 -19.55 2.52
CA MET A 253 -16.73 -18.26 3.09
C MET A 253 -17.99 -17.64 2.43
N ALA A 254 -18.37 -18.09 1.22
CA ALA A 254 -19.60 -17.68 0.55
C ALA A 254 -20.78 -18.56 0.96
N HIS A 255 -22.00 -17.98 0.99
CA HIS A 255 -23.23 -18.70 1.37
C HIS A 255 -23.49 -19.98 0.56
N ASP A 256 -23.27 -19.93 -0.76
CA ASP A 256 -23.42 -21.03 -1.72
C ASP A 256 -22.07 -21.66 -2.11
N GLY A 257 -21.02 -21.35 -1.35
CA GLY A 257 -19.63 -21.69 -1.64
C GLY A 257 -19.36 -23.18 -1.82
N HIS A 258 -20.05 -24.03 -1.05
CA HIS A 258 -19.91 -25.48 -1.18
C HIS A 258 -20.40 -25.97 -2.55
N ILE A 259 -21.51 -25.44 -3.05
CA ILE A 259 -22.08 -25.80 -4.36
C ILE A 259 -21.15 -25.32 -5.46
N GLN A 260 -20.69 -24.07 -5.38
CA GLN A 260 -19.73 -23.51 -6.35
C GLN A 260 -18.43 -24.32 -6.39
N PHE A 261 -17.89 -24.74 -5.23
CA PHE A 261 -16.67 -25.52 -5.17
C PHE A 261 -16.85 -26.92 -5.77
N THR A 262 -17.95 -27.61 -5.48
CA THR A 262 -18.26 -28.91 -6.11
C THR A 262 -18.33 -28.80 -7.63
N GLN A 263 -19.06 -27.81 -8.15
CA GLN A 263 -19.15 -27.55 -9.59
C GLN A 263 -17.79 -27.24 -10.21
N PHE A 264 -16.95 -26.46 -9.51
CA PHE A 264 -15.59 -26.16 -9.94
C PHE A 264 -14.74 -27.44 -10.04
N ILE A 265 -14.75 -28.31 -9.02
CA ILE A 265 -14.03 -29.58 -9.04
C ILE A 265 -14.53 -30.51 -10.15
N ASP A 266 -15.84 -30.58 -10.37
CA ASP A 266 -16.43 -31.37 -11.47
C ASP A 266 -15.97 -30.89 -12.84
N ASN A 267 -15.96 -29.57 -13.05
CA ASN A 267 -15.47 -28.94 -14.26
C ASN A 267 -13.97 -29.24 -14.48
N LEU A 268 -13.13 -29.10 -13.44
CA LEU A 268 -11.71 -29.45 -13.52
C LEU A 268 -11.48 -30.91 -13.94
N LYS A 269 -12.23 -31.85 -13.35
CA LYS A 269 -12.18 -33.28 -13.70
C LYS A 269 -12.54 -33.52 -15.16
N GLN A 270 -13.50 -32.77 -15.71
CA GLN A 270 -13.94 -32.89 -17.09
C GLN A 270 -12.93 -32.32 -18.09
N ILE A 271 -12.46 -31.08 -17.88
CA ILE A 271 -11.52 -30.39 -18.78
C ILE A 271 -10.16 -31.11 -18.79
N TYR A 272 -9.66 -31.50 -17.62
CA TYR A 272 -8.32 -32.07 -17.45
C TYR A 272 -8.32 -33.59 -17.26
N LYS A 273 -9.34 -34.30 -17.77
CA LYS A 273 -9.49 -35.77 -17.70
C LYS A 273 -8.26 -36.55 -18.20
N GLY A 274 -7.45 -35.95 -19.08
CA GLY A 274 -6.19 -36.54 -19.56
C GLY A 274 -5.12 -36.68 -18.48
N LYS A 275 -5.16 -35.88 -17.41
CA LYS A 275 -4.20 -35.92 -16.29
C LYS A 275 -4.65 -36.92 -15.22
N LYS A 276 -4.77 -38.20 -15.59
CA LYS A 276 -5.40 -39.27 -14.80
C LYS A 276 -4.94 -39.34 -13.34
N LYS A 277 -3.62 -39.39 -13.09
CA LYS A 277 -3.06 -39.50 -11.72
C LYS A 277 -3.43 -38.29 -10.85
N LEU A 278 -3.35 -37.08 -11.42
CA LEU A 278 -3.74 -35.87 -10.69
C LEU A 278 -5.25 -35.86 -10.40
N MET A 279 -6.07 -36.23 -11.38
CA MET A 279 -7.54 -36.25 -11.20
C MET A 279 -8.00 -37.32 -10.21
N MET A 280 -7.25 -38.42 -10.07
CA MET A 280 -7.45 -39.40 -8.99
C MET A 280 -7.22 -38.74 -7.62
N LEU A 281 -6.10 -38.05 -7.42
CA LEU A 281 -5.80 -37.33 -6.17
C LEU A 281 -6.84 -36.25 -5.85
N VAL A 282 -7.29 -35.50 -6.86
CA VAL A 282 -8.36 -34.49 -6.72
C VAL A 282 -9.66 -35.16 -6.27
N ARG A 283 -10.02 -36.33 -6.84
CA ARG A 283 -11.22 -37.08 -6.45
C ARG A 283 -11.11 -37.63 -5.04
N GLU A 284 -9.97 -38.19 -4.66
CA GLU A 284 -9.75 -38.72 -3.31
C GLU A 284 -9.86 -37.62 -2.23
N ARG A 285 -9.46 -36.39 -2.56
CA ARG A 285 -9.44 -35.28 -1.61
C ARG A 285 -10.74 -34.48 -1.56
N PHE A 286 -11.41 -34.30 -2.70
CA PHE A 286 -12.52 -33.34 -2.85
C PHE A 286 -13.78 -33.94 -3.52
N GLY A 287 -13.76 -35.22 -3.89
CA GLY A 287 -14.88 -35.91 -4.53
C GLY A 287 -15.89 -36.48 -3.55
#